data_AF-A0A150NXJ7-F1
#
_entry.id   AF-A0A150NXJ7-F1
#
_cell.length_a   1.000
_cell.length_b   1.000
_cell.length_c   1.000
_cell.angle_alpha   90.00
_cell.angle_beta   90.00
_cell.angle_gamma   90.00
#
_symmetry.space_group_name_H-M   'P 1'
#
loop_
_entity.id
_entity.type
_entity.pdbx_description
1 polymer ?
#
loop_
_entity_poly.entity_id
_entity_poly.type
_entity_poly.pdbx_seq_one_letter_code
_entity_poly.pdbx_strand_id
1 'polypeptide(L)' 'MKIIVPATSANIGPGFDSVGVAVTKYLQIEVCEEREEWLIEHQIGKWIPHDERNLLLKNCFTNCTRLATKTLENDQ' A
#
# COMPACT_ATOMS: atom_id res chain seq x y z
N MET A 1 5.69 0.25 -11.76
CA MET A 1 6.61 -0.41 -10.79
C MET A 1 5.86 -1.53 -10.08
N LYS A 2 6.48 -2.65 -9.70
CA LYS A 2 5.80 -3.75 -8.99
C LYS A 2 6.37 -3.92 -7.56
N ILE A 3 5.48 -3.96 -6.57
CA ILE A 3 5.80 -4.23 -5.16
C ILE A 3 5.19 -5.58 -4.79
N ILE A 4 5.96 -6.44 -4.13
CA ILE A 4 5.51 -7.76 -3.68
C ILE A 4 5.83 -7.91 -2.20
N VAL A 5 4.81 -8.09 -1.37
CA VAL A 5 4.94 -8.21 0.08
C VAL A 5 4.46 -9.59 0.52
N PRO A 6 5.26 -10.39 1.24
CA PRO A 6 4.80 -11.66 1.78
C PRO A 6 3.84 -11.43 2.95
N ALA A 7 2.85 -12.30 3.07
CA ALA A 7 2.06 -12.44 4.29
C ALA A 7 2.97 -12.95 5.41
N THR A 8 2.63 -12.62 6.65
CA THR A 8 3.35 -13.04 7.84
C THR A 8 2.42 -13.75 8.82
N SER A 9 3.00 -14.64 9.61
CA SER A 9 2.39 -15.15 10.84
C SER A 9 3.19 -14.60 12.03
N ALA A 10 2.50 -14.21 13.09
CA ALA A 10 3.10 -13.67 14.32
C ALA A 10 2.78 -14.57 15.52
N ASN A 11 3.37 -14.27 16.68
CA ASN A 11 3.10 -14.93 17.96
C ASN A 11 3.35 -16.44 17.92
N ILE A 12 4.48 -16.84 17.31
CA ILE A 12 4.82 -18.25 17.14
C ILE A 12 5.39 -18.82 18.44
N GLY A 13 4.69 -19.80 19.03
CA GLY A 13 5.11 -20.47 20.25
C GLY A 13 5.18 -19.51 21.45
N PRO A 14 6.25 -19.52 22.27
CA PRO A 14 6.41 -18.59 23.39
C PRO A 14 6.73 -17.15 22.94
N GLY A 15 6.88 -16.88 21.64
CA GLY A 15 7.31 -15.61 21.07
C GLY A 15 6.20 -14.57 20.92
N PHE A 16 5.42 -14.32 21.99
CA PHE A 16 4.39 -13.28 22.00
C PHE A 16 5.02 -11.91 21.69
N ASP A 17 4.41 -11.17 20.76
CA ASP A 17 4.83 -9.84 20.26
C ASP A 17 6.31 -9.70 19.86
N SER A 18 6.97 -10.81 19.50
CA SER A 18 8.42 -10.82 19.25
C SER A 18 8.85 -11.72 18.09
N VAL A 19 8.14 -12.81 17.83
CA VAL A 19 8.50 -13.78 16.78
C VAL A 19 7.43 -13.82 15.70
N GLY A 20 7.88 -13.72 14.44
CA GLY A 20 7.06 -13.94 13.27
C GLY A 20 7.82 -14.58 12.12
N VAL A 21 7.08 -15.12 11.16
CA VAL A 21 7.63 -15.79 9.97
C VAL A 21 6.91 -15.30 8.72
N ALA A 22 7.66 -15.07 7.64
CA ALA A 22 7.10 -14.82 6.33
C ALA A 22 6.66 -16.15 5.69
N VAL A 23 5.51 -16.16 5.02
CA VAL A 23 4.97 -17.36 4.36
C VAL A 23 4.84 -17.13 2.85
N THR A 24 4.70 -18.21 2.09
CA THR A 24 4.60 -18.20 0.62
C THR A 24 3.21 -17.80 0.12
N LYS A 25 2.69 -16.68 0.61
CA LYS A 25 1.46 -16.01 0.16
C LYS A 25 1.74 -14.52 0.07
N TYR A 26 1.26 -13.85 -0.98
CA TYR A 26 1.74 -12.51 -1.30
C TYR A 26 0.61 -11.53 -1.57
N LEU A 27 0.80 -10.29 -1.11
CA LEU A 27 0.13 -9.12 -1.64
C LEU A 27 0.98 -8.57 -2.78
N GLN A 28 0.41 -8.49 -3.97
CA GLN A 28 1.07 -7.89 -5.14
C GLN A 28 0.40 -6.56 -5.45
N ILE A 29 1.22 -5.53 -5.62
CA ILE A 29 0.78 -4.17 -5.92
C ILE A 29 1.49 -3.72 -7.18
N GLU A 30 0.71 -3.29 -8.16
CA GLU A 30 1.21 -2.64 -9.35
C GLU A 30 0.99 -1.14 -9.22
N VAL A 31 2.09 -0.39 -9.25
CA VAL A 31 2.06 1.07 -9.27
C VAL A 31 2.02 1.51 -10.72
N CYS A 32 0.88 2.07 -11.10
CA CYS A 32 0.58 2.60 -12.42
C CYS A 32 1.12 4.03 -12.59
N GLU A 33 0.68 4.70 -13.65
CA GLU A 33 0.98 6.10 -13.94
C GLU A 33 0.44 7.06 -12.87
N GLU A 34 1.04 8.25 -12.81
CA GLU A 34 0.59 9.33 -11.94
C GLU A 34 -0.83 9.79 -12.33
N ARG A 35 -1.63 10.14 -11.31
CA ARG A 35 -3.02 10.55 -11.43
C ARG A 35 -3.28 11.70 -10.45
N GLU A 36 -4.27 12.54 -10.75
CA GLU A 36 -4.69 13.63 -9.85
C GLU A 36 -5.34 13.08 -8.55
N GLU A 37 -6.01 11.95 -8.66
CA GLU A 37 -6.69 11.28 -7.55
C GLU A 37 -6.12 9.89 -7.31
N TRP A 38 -6.10 9.47 -6.04
CA TRP A 38 -5.68 8.14 -5.67
C TRP A 38 -6.80 7.13 -5.88
N LEU A 39 -6.51 6.09 -6.66
CA LEU A 39 -7.41 4.98 -6.91
C LEU A 39 -6.66 3.67 -6.73
N ILE A 40 -7.27 2.73 -6.01
CA ILE A 40 -6.83 1.35 -5.91
C ILE A 40 -7.85 0.46 -6.59
N GLU A 41 -7.43 -0.27 -7.62
CA GLU A 41 -8.25 -1.27 -8.28
C GLU A 41 -7.97 -2.66 -7.71
N HIS A 42 -9.00 -3.36 -7.22
CA HIS A 42 -8.88 -4.73 -6.74
C HIS A 42 -10.22 -5.48 -6.68
N GLN A 43 -10.16 -6.80 -6.57
CA GLN A 43 -11.36 -7.66 -6.41
C GLN A 43 -11.39 -8.39 -5.05
N ILE A 44 -10.64 -7.89 -4.06
CA ILE A 44 -10.38 -8.60 -2.79
C ILE A 44 -11.60 -8.60 -1.85
N GLY A 45 -12.52 -7.65 -2.01
CA GLY A 45 -13.82 -7.65 -1.34
C GLY A 45 -14.39 -6.25 -1.12
N LYS A 46 -15.72 -6.16 -0.98
CA LYS A 46 -16.45 -4.87 -0.89
C LYS A 46 -16.11 -4.00 0.33
N TRP A 47 -15.49 -4.59 1.34
CA TRP A 47 -15.14 -3.91 2.59
C TRP A 47 -13.77 -3.25 2.56
N ILE A 48 -12.96 -3.56 1.54
CA ILE A 48 -11.66 -2.92 1.35
C ILE A 48 -11.90 -1.68 0.48
N PRO A 49 -11.62 -0.46 0.98
CA PRO A 49 -11.85 0.75 0.20
C PRO A 49 -10.94 0.83 -1.01
N HIS A 50 -11.45 1.42 -2.09
CA HIS A 50 -10.71 1.71 -3.31
C HIS A 50 -10.07 3.11 -3.32
N ASP A 51 -10.35 3.90 -2.28
CA ASP A 51 -9.96 5.30 -2.15
C ASP A 51 -8.92 5.50 -1.02
N GLU A 52 -8.62 6.75 -0.72
CA GLU A 52 -7.73 7.21 0.36
C GLU A 52 -7.96 6.59 1.75
N ARG A 53 -9.14 5.99 1.99
CA ARG A 53 -9.41 5.27 3.26
C ARG A 53 -8.67 3.93 3.33
N ASN A 54 -8.17 3.41 2.21
CA ASN A 54 -7.38 2.19 2.14
C ASN A 54 -6.08 2.33 2.94
N LEU A 55 -5.70 1.28 3.68
CA LEU A 55 -4.52 1.27 4.54
C LEU A 55 -3.21 1.47 3.76
N LEU A 56 -3.15 1.06 2.49
CA LEU A 56 -1.98 1.29 1.64
C LEU A 56 -1.73 2.79 1.45
N LEU A 57 -2.78 3.56 1.15
CA LEU A 57 -2.68 5.00 0.92
C LEU A 57 -2.48 5.78 2.23
N LYS A 58 -3.18 5.42 3.31
CA LYS A 58 -3.00 6.07 4.62
C LYS A 58 -1.55 6.06 5.10
N ASN A 59 -0.88 4.92 4.97
CA ASN A 59 0.52 4.79 5.37
C ASN A 59 1.45 5.55 4.42
N CYS A 60 1.10 5.60 3.13
CA CYS A 60 1.84 6.35 2.11
C CYS A 60 1.80 7.86 2.40
N PHE A 61 0.63 8.45 2.68
CA PHE A 61 0.52 9.86 3.05
C PHE A 61 1.26 10.20 4.34
N THR A 62 1.28 9.29 5.30
CA THR A 62 1.93 9.50 6.60
C THR A 62 3.46 9.50 6.47
N ASN A 63 4.02 8.61 5.65
CA ASN A 63 5.47 8.36 5.60
C ASN A 63 6.16 8.82 4.31
N CYS A 64 5.41 9.25 3.30
CA CYS A 64 5.94 9.75 2.04
C CYS A 64 5.41 11.16 1.76
N THR A 65 6.21 12.17 2.13
CA THR A 65 5.96 13.59 1.78
C THR A 65 6.22 13.88 0.28
N ARG A 66 6.48 12.86 -0.55
CA ARG A 66 7.17 13.06 -1.84
C ARG A 66 6.86 12.05 -2.96
N LEU A 67 5.69 11.40 -2.95
CA LEU A 67 5.16 10.81 -4.18
C LEU A 67 4.42 11.92 -4.95
N ALA A 68 5.22 12.67 -5.72
CA ALA A 68 4.91 13.64 -6.76
C ALA A 68 3.66 14.53 -6.57
N THR A 69 3.80 15.62 -5.81
CA THR A 69 3.12 16.87 -6.15
C THR A 69 4.11 17.66 -7.01
N LYS A 70 3.85 17.77 -8.31
CA LYS A 70 4.56 18.74 -9.15
C LYS A 70 3.55 19.81 -9.57
N THR A 71 3.65 20.97 -8.93
CA THR A 71 3.15 22.22 -9.52
C THR A 71 3.99 22.48 -10.76
N LEU A 72 3.35 22.49 -11.93
CA LEU A 72 3.85 23.25 -13.07
C LEU A 72 2.90 24.43 -13.23
N GLU A 73 3.33 25.58 -12.69
CA GLU A 73 3.02 26.85 -13.32
C GLU A 73 3.67 26.82 -14.70
N ASN A 74 2.87 26.91 -15.76
CA ASN A 74 3.15 27.87 -16.82
C ASN A 74 1.91 28.07 -17.71
N ASP A 75 1.42 29.30 -17.64
CA ASP A 75 0.96 30.12 -18.75
C ASP A 75 0.95 29.43 -20.13
N GLN A 76 -0.23 28.96 -20.53
CA GLN A 76 -0.96 29.26 -21.78
C GLN A 76 -2.29 28.50 -21.74
#